data_AF-A0A842UWH0-F1
#
_entry.id   AF-A0A842UWH0-F1
#
_cell.length_a   1.000
_cell.length_b   1.000
_cell.length_c   1.000
_cell.angle_alpha   90.00
_cell.angle_beta   90.00
_cell.angle_gamma   90.00
#
_symmetry.space_group_name_H-M   'P 1'
#
loop_
_entity.id
_entity.type
_entity.pdbx_description
1 polymer ?
#
loop_
_entity_poly.entity_id
_entity_poly.type
_entity_poly.pdbx_seq_one_letter_code
_entity_poly.pdbx_strand_id
1 'polypeptide(L)'
;MRNQTKKMVLESILDPVFGPLLSLPPLLAVGIMSLVISLIVVMIYKFTTDQDLMKQLKSELKEYRKEMKELKKHPERLEKVNREMMETNLKYMKQSFKPMLITMIPVFIIFGWMNAHMAYLPITPGEEFTTTMELEKGIEGEVELIAPEEIEMIDDPLQKIGAGEARWRLKGPAGEYMLEYRYEEESYTKELIITDEREYAEPELKVKDDEVNAIRIGNKPLKPLDLGFWQIGWLGTYIIFSIIFSQVLRKLLKVH
;
A
#
# COMPACT_ATOMS: atom_id res chain seq x y z
N MET A 1 0.29 9.88 -19.03
CA MET A 1 1.57 9.38 -19.60
C MET A 1 2.77 9.42 -18.63
N ARG A 2 3.26 10.58 -18.13
CA ARG A 2 4.52 10.66 -17.33
C ARG A 2 4.56 9.84 -16.02
N ASN A 3 3.41 9.56 -15.40
CA ASN A 3 3.34 8.72 -14.19
C ASN A 3 3.37 7.21 -14.49
N GLN A 4 2.80 6.77 -15.61
CA GLN A 4 2.87 5.36 -16.02
C GLN A 4 4.29 4.97 -16.41
N THR A 5 5.03 5.85 -17.09
CA THR A 5 6.45 5.60 -17.46
C THR A 5 7.37 5.41 -16.25
N LYS A 6 7.10 6.08 -15.11
CA LYS A 6 7.91 5.91 -13.89
C LYS A 6 7.59 4.63 -13.13
N LYS A 7 6.32 4.19 -13.16
CA LYS A 7 5.89 2.92 -12.55
C LYS A 7 6.51 1.73 -13.27
N MET A 8 6.45 1.73 -14.61
CA MET A 8 7.09 0.70 -15.45
C MET A 8 8.60 0.52 -15.19
N VAL A 9 9.34 1.61 -14.90
CA VAL A 9 10.79 1.52 -14.62
C VAL A 9 11.08 0.89 -13.26
N LEU A 10 10.27 1.19 -12.24
CA LEU A 10 10.44 0.59 -10.91
C LEU A 10 10.04 -0.88 -10.90
N GLU A 11 8.95 -1.22 -11.59
CA GLU A 11 8.48 -2.59 -11.78
C GLU A 11 9.57 -3.42 -12.48
N SER A 12 10.08 -2.95 -13.63
CA SER A 12 11.15 -3.63 -14.37
C SER A 12 12.42 -3.96 -13.56
N ILE A 13 12.75 -3.16 -12.52
CA ILE A 13 13.93 -3.39 -11.68
C ILE A 13 13.62 -4.41 -10.56
N LEU A 14 12.40 -4.38 -10.03
CA LEU A 14 12.00 -5.16 -8.86
C LEU A 14 11.41 -6.52 -9.25
N ASP A 15 10.80 -6.65 -10.42
CA ASP A 15 10.17 -7.88 -10.91
C ASP A 15 11.13 -9.07 -11.00
N PRO A 16 12.40 -8.94 -11.45
CA PRO A 16 13.33 -10.07 -11.44
C PRO A 16 13.62 -10.61 -10.03
N VAL A 17 13.46 -9.78 -9.00
CA VAL A 17 13.78 -10.12 -7.61
C VAL A 17 12.52 -10.58 -6.86
N PHE A 18 11.40 -9.87 -7.01
CA PHE A 18 10.17 -10.09 -6.24
C PHE A 18 9.05 -10.75 -7.04
N GLY A 19 9.09 -10.71 -8.38
CA GLY A 19 8.13 -11.38 -9.26
C GLY A 19 7.93 -12.88 -8.94
N PRO A 20 8.99 -13.67 -8.65
CA PRO A 20 8.82 -15.06 -8.24
C PRO A 20 7.92 -15.25 -6.99
N LEU A 21 7.82 -14.24 -6.11
CA LEU A 21 6.94 -14.30 -4.93
C LEU A 21 5.45 -14.25 -5.30
N LEU A 22 5.10 -13.75 -6.50
CA LEU A 22 3.71 -13.70 -6.96
C LEU A 22 3.12 -15.10 -7.20
N SER A 23 3.97 -16.09 -7.48
CA SER A 23 3.57 -17.51 -7.57
C SER A 23 3.25 -18.16 -6.22
N LEU A 24 3.70 -17.58 -5.10
CA LEU A 24 3.46 -18.11 -3.76
C LEU A 24 2.09 -17.71 -3.24
N PRO A 25 1.51 -18.46 -2.27
CA PRO A 25 0.32 -18.03 -1.54
C PRO A 25 0.47 -16.59 -1.01
N PRO A 26 -0.57 -15.72 -1.12
CA PRO A 26 -0.48 -14.31 -0.77
C PRO A 26 0.09 -14.03 0.63
N LEU A 27 -0.32 -14.85 1.61
CA LEU A 27 0.16 -14.73 2.99
C LEU A 27 1.68 -14.94 3.11
N LEU A 28 2.22 -15.94 2.40
CA LEU A 28 3.65 -16.23 2.39
C LEU A 28 4.44 -15.16 1.64
N ALA A 29 3.92 -14.69 0.51
CA ALA A 29 4.54 -13.61 -0.25
C ALA A 29 4.67 -12.34 0.61
N VAL A 30 3.58 -11.90 1.26
CA VAL A 30 3.60 -10.75 2.17
C VAL A 30 4.51 -11.01 3.37
N GLY A 31 4.52 -12.23 3.93
CA GLY A 31 5.42 -12.61 5.02
C GLY A 31 6.90 -12.48 4.66
N ILE A 32 7.31 -12.98 3.50
CA ILE A 32 8.70 -12.85 3.01
C ILE A 32 9.04 -11.38 2.77
N MET A 33 8.15 -10.60 2.15
CA MET A 33 8.35 -9.16 1.96
C MET A 33 8.50 -8.41 3.28
N SER A 34 7.65 -8.70 4.27
CA SER A 34 7.77 -8.14 5.61
C SER A 34 9.10 -8.45 6.27
N LEU A 35 9.63 -9.66 6.09
CA LEU A 35 10.93 -10.05 6.63
C LEU A 35 12.06 -9.28 5.96
N VAL A 36 12.07 -9.21 4.63
CA VAL A 36 13.07 -8.47 3.84
C VAL A 36 13.09 -7.00 4.23
N ILE A 37 11.92 -6.34 4.25
CA ILE A 37 11.81 -4.94 4.65
C ILE A 37 12.27 -4.73 6.09
N SER A 38 11.84 -5.60 7.01
CA SER A 38 12.26 -5.52 8.42
C SER A 38 13.77 -5.67 8.58
N LEU A 39 14.39 -6.56 7.80
CA LEU A 39 15.84 -6.74 7.79
C LEU A 39 16.55 -5.48 7.28
N ILE A 40 16.10 -4.91 6.15
CA ILE A 40 16.66 -3.67 5.59
C ILE A 40 16.57 -2.53 6.62
N VAL A 41 15.39 -2.34 7.22
CA VAL A 41 15.16 -1.30 8.24
C VAL A 41 16.07 -1.48 9.45
N VAL A 42 16.17 -2.70 9.99
CA VAL A 42 17.02 -2.98 11.16
C VAL A 42 18.50 -2.80 10.82
N MET A 43 18.93 -3.21 9.63
CA MET A 43 20.32 -3.03 9.17
C MET A 43 20.67 -1.55 8.98
N ILE A 44 19.81 -0.77 8.30
CA ILE A 44 20.01 0.67 8.16
C ILE A 44 20.08 1.32 9.53
N TYR A 45 19.13 1.03 10.42
CA TYR A 45 19.12 1.58 11.77
C TYR A 45 20.42 1.26 12.50
N LYS A 46 20.89 0.00 12.44
CA LYS A 46 22.15 -0.42 13.05
C LYS A 46 23.36 0.39 12.58
N PHE A 47 23.48 0.64 11.27
CA PHE A 47 24.64 1.32 10.70
C PHE A 47 24.54 2.85 10.73
N THR A 48 23.35 3.40 10.89
CA THR A 48 23.12 4.86 10.84
C THR A 48 22.89 5.49 12.21
N THR A 49 22.80 4.69 13.28
CA THR A 49 22.72 5.15 14.67
C THR A 49 23.92 4.67 15.49
N ASP A 50 24.33 5.51 16.44
CA ASP A 50 25.29 5.14 17.48
C ASP A 50 24.60 4.23 18.51
N GLN A 51 24.89 2.92 18.46
CA GLN A 51 24.23 1.92 19.30
C GLN A 51 24.50 2.14 20.80
N ASP A 52 25.70 2.59 21.16
CA ASP A 52 26.09 2.79 22.56
C ASP A 52 25.37 4.02 23.12
N LEU A 53 25.34 5.11 22.37
CA LEU A 53 24.57 6.29 22.72
C LEU A 53 23.07 5.98 22.82
N MET A 54 22.51 5.21 21.88
CA MET A 54 21.10 4.83 21.91
C MET A 54 20.75 3.98 23.13
N LYS A 55 21.64 3.05 23.49
CA LYS A 55 21.49 2.24 24.71
C LYS A 55 21.58 3.10 25.98
N GLN A 56 22.52 4.05 26.03
CA GLN A 56 22.65 4.99 27.15
C GLN A 56 21.37 5.83 27.32
N LEU A 57 20.93 6.49 26.25
CA LEU A 57 19.72 7.34 26.28
C LEU A 57 18.48 6.53 26.69
N LYS A 58 18.32 5.28 26.24
CA LYS A 58 17.23 4.40 26.70
C LYS A 58 17.32 4.06 28.19
N SER A 59 18.53 3.90 28.73
CA SER A 59 18.73 3.67 30.16
C SER A 59 18.35 4.89 30.99
N GLU A 60 18.85 6.08 30.60
CA GLU A 60 18.53 7.36 31.26
C GLU A 60 17.01 7.61 31.25
N LEU A 61 16.34 7.40 30.11
CA LEU A 61 14.88 7.53 30.03
C LEU A 61 14.13 6.54 30.94
N LYS A 62 14.67 5.34 31.17
CA LYS A 62 14.09 4.36 32.09
C LYS A 62 14.30 4.79 33.54
N GLU A 63 15.43 5.40 33.87
CA GLU A 63 15.73 5.94 35.20
C GLU A 63 14.85 7.14 35.52
N TYR A 64 14.73 8.13 34.63
CA TYR A 64 13.81 9.26 34.80
C TYR A 64 12.36 8.81 35.00
N ARG A 65 11.90 7.77 34.29
CA ARG A 65 10.56 7.18 34.50
C ARG A 65 10.37 6.57 35.89
N LYS A 66 11.43 6.08 36.54
CA LYS A 66 11.38 5.59 37.93
C LYS A 66 11.38 6.76 38.91
N GLU A 67 12.30 7.71 38.73
CA GLU A 67 12.40 8.89 39.59
C GLU A 67 11.10 9.69 39.63
N MET A 68 10.43 9.89 38.49
CA MET A 68 9.12 10.53 38.44
C MET A 68 8.04 9.80 39.27
N LYS A 69 8.11 8.47 39.36
CA LYS A 69 7.13 7.69 40.17
C LYS A 69 7.38 7.88 41.66
N GLU A 70 8.64 8.04 42.06
CA GLU A 70 9.06 8.24 43.45
C GLU A 70 8.82 9.69 43.91
N LEU A 71 9.06 10.65 43.02
CA LEU A 71 8.97 12.08 43.30
C LEU A 71 7.56 12.66 43.20
N LYS A 72 6.50 11.84 43.08
CA LYS A 72 5.09 12.28 42.95
C LYS A 72 4.64 13.33 43.98
N LYS A 73 5.31 13.42 45.13
CA LYS A 73 4.99 14.36 46.22
C LYS A 73 5.90 15.60 46.29
N HIS A 74 6.86 15.76 45.38
CA HIS A 74 7.84 16.85 45.36
C HIS A 74 7.81 17.62 44.03
N PRO A 75 6.92 18.63 43.88
CA PRO A 75 6.64 19.29 42.60
C PRO A 75 7.85 19.95 41.94
N GLU A 76 8.72 20.62 42.70
CA GLU A 76 9.91 21.29 42.13
C GLU A 76 10.96 20.29 41.60
N ARG A 77 11.15 19.17 42.29
CA ARG A 77 12.07 18.11 41.83
C ARG A 77 11.52 17.35 40.63
N LEU A 78 10.19 17.20 40.56
CA LEU A 78 9.51 16.62 39.40
C LEU A 78 9.71 17.46 38.14
N GLU A 79 9.65 18.79 38.22
CA GLU A 79 9.84 19.68 37.07
C GLU A 79 11.24 19.52 36.47
N LYS A 80 12.27 19.48 37.33
CA LYS A 80 13.65 19.27 36.89
C LYS A 80 13.82 17.92 36.17
N VAL A 81 13.34 16.83 36.76
CA VAL A 81 13.41 15.48 36.15
C VAL A 81 12.63 15.42 34.84
N ASN A 82 11.46 16.07 34.75
CA ASN A 82 10.70 16.18 33.51
C ASN A 82 11.49 16.89 32.41
N ARG A 83 12.15 18.00 32.73
CA ARG A 83 12.98 18.75 31.78
C ARG A 83 14.14 17.91 31.28
N GLU A 84 14.88 17.26 32.16
CA GLU A 84 15.98 16.38 31.78
C GLU A 84 15.51 15.20 30.93
N MET A 85 14.38 14.57 31.30
CA MET A 85 13.75 13.52 30.49
C MET A 85 13.37 14.02 29.10
N MET A 86 12.82 15.23 29.00
CA MET A 86 12.47 15.84 27.71
C MET A 86 13.71 16.07 26.86
N GLU A 87 14.78 16.63 27.43
CA GLU A 87 16.05 16.86 26.73
C GLU A 87 16.68 15.54 26.24
N THR A 88 16.67 14.49 27.08
CA THR A 88 17.15 13.14 26.69
C THR A 88 16.25 12.51 25.61
N ASN A 89 14.92 12.65 25.71
CA ASN A 89 14.00 12.22 24.64
C ASN A 89 14.28 12.93 23.32
N LEU A 90 14.53 14.24 23.35
CA LEU A 90 14.88 15.01 22.15
C LEU A 90 16.20 14.54 21.52
N LYS A 91 17.22 14.26 22.33
CA LYS A 91 18.48 13.65 21.85
C LYS A 91 18.22 12.29 21.20
N TYR A 92 17.43 11.44 21.85
CA TYR A 92 17.06 10.12 21.35
C TYR A 92 16.28 10.19 20.01
N MET A 93 15.32 11.11 19.92
CA MET A 93 14.56 11.36 18.69
C MET A 93 15.45 11.84 17.56
N LYS A 94 16.36 12.80 17.82
CA LYS A 94 17.31 13.29 16.82
C LYS A 94 18.19 12.18 16.25
N GLN A 95 18.68 11.28 17.10
CA GLN A 95 19.44 10.10 16.68
C GLN A 95 18.60 9.13 15.84
N SER A 96 17.31 8.97 16.16
CA SER A 96 16.40 8.09 15.42
C SER A 96 15.88 8.71 14.11
N PHE A 97 15.92 10.03 13.96
CA PHE A 97 15.31 10.74 12.84
C PHE A 97 16.05 10.52 11.52
N LYS A 98 17.39 10.56 11.54
CA LYS A 98 18.21 10.30 10.35
C LYS A 98 17.96 8.89 9.76
N PRO A 99 18.04 7.80 10.55
CA PRO A 99 17.68 6.47 10.09
C PRO A 99 16.27 6.39 9.52
N MET A 100 15.29 7.02 10.18
CA MET A 100 13.91 7.03 9.72
C MET A 100 13.81 7.54 8.27
N LEU A 101 14.38 8.71 7.98
CA LEU A 101 14.39 9.29 6.63
C LEU A 101 15.10 8.38 5.61
N ILE A 102 16.24 7.80 6.00
CA ILE A 102 16.98 6.89 5.12
C ILE A 102 16.16 5.62 4.84
N THR A 103 15.46 5.08 5.83
CA THR A 103 14.62 3.88 5.67
C THR A 103 13.35 4.12 4.86
N MET A 104 12.81 5.34 4.84
CA MET A 104 11.60 5.65 4.07
C MET A 104 11.80 5.41 2.57
N ILE A 105 13.00 5.69 2.04
CA ILE A 105 13.31 5.55 0.62
C ILE A 105 13.14 4.09 0.14
N PRO A 106 13.87 3.09 0.66
CA PRO A 106 13.71 1.70 0.23
C PRO A 106 12.33 1.13 0.59
N VAL A 107 11.76 1.53 1.74
CA VAL A 107 10.42 1.06 2.14
C VAL A 107 9.37 1.52 1.14
N PHE A 108 9.36 2.78 0.72
CA PHE A 108 8.38 3.28 -0.25
C PHE A 108 8.54 2.67 -1.64
N ILE A 109 9.78 2.42 -2.07
CA ILE A 109 10.04 1.73 -3.34
C ILE A 109 9.40 0.34 -3.32
N ILE A 110 9.66 -0.44 -2.26
CA ILE A 110 9.12 -1.79 -2.11
C ILE A 110 7.59 -1.76 -1.95
N PHE A 111 7.06 -0.79 -1.18
CA PHE A 111 5.63 -0.63 -0.99
C PHE A 111 4.89 -0.24 -2.28
N GLY A 112 5.50 0.61 -3.11
CA GLY A 112 4.94 0.94 -4.41
C GLY A 112 4.74 -0.30 -5.27
N TRP A 113 5.76 -1.17 -5.30
CA TRP A 113 5.70 -2.46 -6.00
C TRP A 113 4.66 -3.41 -5.39
N MET A 114 4.64 -3.56 -4.05
CA MET A 114 3.63 -4.39 -3.37
C MET A 114 2.21 -3.88 -3.62
N ASN A 115 2.00 -2.56 -3.65
CA ASN A 115 0.69 -1.99 -3.95
C ASN A 115 0.28 -2.24 -5.40
N ALA A 116 1.22 -2.20 -6.34
CA ALA A 116 0.96 -2.49 -7.74
C ALA A 116 0.53 -3.95 -7.96
N HIS A 117 1.11 -4.92 -7.23
CA HIS A 117 0.89 -6.35 -7.49
C HIS A 117 0.07 -7.13 -6.44
N MET A 118 -0.14 -6.56 -5.25
CA MET A 118 -0.74 -7.25 -4.10
C MET A 118 -1.87 -6.44 -3.44
N ALA A 119 -2.32 -5.34 -4.04
CA ALA A 119 -3.46 -4.59 -3.52
C ALA A 119 -4.78 -5.29 -3.83
N TYR A 120 -4.87 -5.95 -4.99
CA TYR A 120 -6.09 -6.55 -5.50
C TYR A 120 -5.88 -7.98 -5.98
N LEU A 121 -7.00 -8.69 -6.17
CA LEU A 121 -7.05 -9.97 -6.87
C LEU A 121 -7.21 -9.72 -8.38
N PRO A 122 -6.62 -10.57 -9.23
CA PRO A 122 -6.87 -10.54 -10.67
C PRO A 122 -8.34 -10.85 -10.96
N ILE A 123 -8.82 -10.45 -12.12
CA ILE A 123 -10.10 -10.92 -12.66
C ILE A 123 -9.82 -12.24 -13.36
N THR A 124 -10.48 -13.31 -12.91
CA THR A 124 -10.27 -14.64 -13.49
C THR A 124 -11.09 -14.85 -14.77
N PRO A 125 -10.64 -15.70 -15.70
CA PRO A 125 -11.38 -15.98 -16.93
C PRO A 125 -12.79 -16.47 -16.65
N GLY A 126 -13.78 -15.78 -17.23
CA GLY A 126 -15.19 -16.07 -17.05
C GLY A 126 -15.80 -15.61 -15.71
N GLU A 127 -15.06 -14.90 -14.86
CA GLU A 127 -15.62 -14.19 -13.70
C GLU A 127 -16.40 -12.96 -14.17
N GLU A 128 -17.58 -12.73 -13.57
CA GLU A 128 -18.29 -11.47 -13.75
C GLU A 128 -17.62 -10.37 -12.93
N PHE A 129 -17.31 -9.25 -13.57
CA PHE A 129 -16.76 -8.07 -12.94
C PHE A 129 -17.51 -6.82 -13.38
N THR A 130 -17.32 -5.72 -12.66
CA THR A 130 -17.92 -4.44 -13.03
C THR A 130 -16.87 -3.46 -13.52
N THR A 131 -17.23 -2.63 -14.48
CA THR A 131 -16.53 -1.38 -14.74
C THR A 131 -17.45 -0.20 -14.44
N THR A 132 -16.86 0.88 -13.93
CA THR A 132 -17.59 2.10 -13.57
C THR A 132 -16.85 3.31 -14.09
N MET A 133 -17.57 4.22 -14.73
CA MET A 133 -17.10 5.58 -14.96
C MET A 133 -17.73 6.49 -13.92
N GLU A 134 -16.90 7.15 -13.13
CA GLU A 134 -17.28 8.11 -12.10
C GLU A 134 -17.19 9.51 -12.70
N LEU A 135 -18.29 10.24 -12.64
CA LEU A 135 -18.42 11.61 -13.12
C LEU A 135 -18.63 12.57 -11.95
N GLU A 136 -18.48 13.86 -12.22
CA GLU A 136 -18.81 14.91 -11.26
C GLU A 136 -20.30 14.92 -10.90
N LYS A 137 -20.61 15.36 -9.68
CA LYS A 137 -22.00 15.36 -9.20
C LYS A 137 -22.82 16.39 -9.96
N GLY A 138 -23.93 15.94 -10.55
CA GLY A 138 -24.85 16.79 -11.30
C GLY A 138 -24.66 16.73 -12.81
N ILE A 139 -23.65 15.99 -13.29
CA ILE A 139 -23.57 15.60 -14.70
C ILE A 139 -24.67 14.58 -14.99
N GLU A 140 -25.44 14.84 -16.05
CA GLU A 140 -26.52 13.99 -16.55
C GLU A 140 -26.23 13.63 -18.01
N GLY A 141 -26.75 12.49 -18.47
CA GLY A 141 -26.52 12.03 -19.83
C GLY A 141 -26.42 10.51 -19.89
N GLU A 142 -25.89 10.03 -21.01
CA GLU A 142 -25.66 8.62 -21.27
C GLU A 142 -24.19 8.41 -21.63
N VAL A 143 -23.65 7.29 -21.18
CA VAL A 143 -22.29 6.87 -21.45
C VAL A 143 -22.37 5.57 -22.21
N GLU A 144 -21.63 5.47 -23.30
CA GLU A 144 -21.50 4.25 -24.08
C GLU A 144 -20.19 3.55 -23.70
N LEU A 145 -20.27 2.26 -23.35
CA LEU A 145 -19.10 1.40 -23.19
C LEU A 145 -18.92 0.54 -24.43
N ILE A 146 -17.72 0.61 -25.00
CA ILE A 146 -17.30 -0.18 -26.14
C ILE A 146 -16.21 -1.14 -25.66
N ALA A 147 -16.51 -2.42 -25.78
CA ALA A 147 -15.61 -3.51 -25.45
C ALA A 147 -15.21 -4.29 -26.72
N PRO A 148 -14.04 -4.94 -26.74
CA PRO A 148 -13.67 -5.88 -27.80
C PRO A 148 -14.68 -7.02 -27.98
N GLU A 149 -14.73 -7.64 -29.16
CA GLU A 149 -15.72 -8.68 -29.50
C GLU A 149 -15.68 -9.90 -28.56
N GLU A 150 -14.52 -10.18 -27.96
CA GLU A 150 -14.30 -11.29 -27.03
C GLU A 150 -14.88 -11.03 -25.63
N ILE A 151 -15.19 -9.77 -25.29
CA ILE A 151 -15.77 -9.39 -24.00
C ILE A 151 -17.29 -9.42 -24.09
N GLU A 152 -17.90 -10.26 -23.26
CA GLU A 152 -19.35 -10.35 -23.10
C GLU A 152 -19.86 -9.21 -22.21
N MET A 153 -20.71 -8.36 -22.79
CA MET A 153 -21.46 -7.31 -22.10
C MET A 153 -22.75 -7.89 -21.52
N ILE A 154 -22.87 -7.91 -20.19
CA ILE A 154 -24.06 -8.45 -19.50
C ILE A 154 -25.15 -7.37 -19.42
N ASP A 155 -24.75 -6.12 -19.20
CA ASP A 155 -25.63 -4.96 -19.18
C ASP A 155 -25.62 -4.24 -20.55
N ASP A 156 -26.61 -3.38 -20.79
CA ASP A 156 -26.70 -2.58 -22.02
C ASP A 156 -25.43 -1.70 -22.17
N PRO A 157 -24.80 -1.64 -23.36
CA PRO A 157 -23.66 -0.76 -23.62
C PRO A 157 -23.90 0.71 -23.31
N LEU A 158 -25.13 1.20 -23.51
CA LEU A 158 -25.51 2.57 -23.24
C LEU A 158 -26.16 2.65 -21.85
N GLN A 159 -25.47 3.29 -20.90
CA GLN A 159 -25.96 3.46 -19.53
C GLN A 159 -26.25 4.93 -19.24
N LYS A 160 -27.38 5.19 -18.60
CA LYS A 160 -27.70 6.51 -18.04
C LYS A 160 -26.84 6.78 -16.82
N ILE A 161 -26.37 8.01 -16.71
CA ILE A 161 -25.62 8.46 -15.53
C ILE A 161 -26.57 8.52 -14.35
N GLY A 162 -26.28 7.74 -13.31
CA GLY A 162 -27.06 7.65 -12.08
C GLY A 162 -26.19 7.95 -10.87
N ALA A 163 -26.59 8.91 -10.04
CA ALA A 163 -25.86 9.30 -8.82
C ALA A 163 -24.37 9.67 -9.05
N GLY A 164 -24.02 10.16 -10.24
CA GLY A 164 -22.65 10.51 -10.62
C GLY A 164 -21.81 9.35 -11.12
N GLU A 165 -22.42 8.21 -11.47
CA GLU A 165 -21.70 7.08 -12.07
C GLU A 165 -22.51 6.41 -13.19
N ALA A 166 -21.79 5.82 -14.14
CA ALA A 166 -22.30 4.86 -15.10
C ALA A 166 -21.56 3.53 -14.90
N ARG A 167 -22.28 2.41 -14.87
CA ARG A 167 -21.74 1.11 -14.45
C ARG A 167 -22.23 -0.02 -15.35
N TRP A 168 -21.32 -0.92 -15.67
CA TRP A 168 -21.59 -2.10 -16.50
C TRP A 168 -21.02 -3.35 -15.84
N ARG A 169 -21.70 -4.48 -16.04
CA ARG A 169 -21.19 -5.82 -15.77
C ARG A 169 -20.70 -6.46 -17.06
N LEU A 170 -19.52 -7.04 -16.98
CA LEU A 170 -18.85 -7.72 -18.08
C LEU A 170 -18.29 -9.06 -17.64
N LYS A 171 -17.97 -9.88 -18.63
CA LYS A 171 -17.27 -11.16 -18.48
C LYS A 171 -16.46 -11.41 -19.73
N GLY A 172 -15.33 -12.11 -19.63
CA GLY A 172 -14.52 -12.42 -20.80
C GLY A 172 -13.52 -13.55 -20.57
N PRO A 173 -12.93 -14.09 -21.65
CA PRO A 173 -11.85 -15.06 -21.55
C PRO A 173 -10.53 -14.41 -21.13
N ALA A 174 -9.52 -15.24 -20.83
CA ALA A 174 -8.18 -14.77 -20.52
C ALA A 174 -7.61 -13.91 -21.65
N GLY A 175 -7.01 -12.77 -21.31
CA GLY A 175 -6.45 -11.84 -22.29
C GLY A 175 -6.25 -10.44 -21.73
N GLU A 176 -5.56 -9.63 -22.54
CA GLU A 176 -5.39 -8.20 -22.32
C GLU A 176 -6.29 -7.44 -23.30
N TYR A 177 -7.05 -6.48 -22.78
CA TYR A 177 -8.09 -5.78 -23.52
C TYR A 177 -8.03 -4.28 -23.24
N MET A 178 -8.53 -3.49 -24.18
CA MET A 178 -8.74 -2.06 -24.02
C MET A 178 -10.23 -1.76 -24.08
N LEU A 179 -10.78 -1.26 -22.98
CA LEU A 179 -12.15 -0.76 -22.91
C LEU A 179 -12.17 0.73 -23.29
N GLU A 180 -13.17 1.13 -24.06
CA GLU A 180 -13.40 2.52 -24.47
C GLU A 180 -14.73 3.01 -23.91
N TYR A 181 -14.71 4.17 -23.25
CA TYR A 181 -15.87 4.83 -22.65
C TYR A 181 -16.10 6.12 -23.41
N ARG A 182 -17.27 6.27 -24.02
CA ARG A 182 -17.65 7.47 -24.77
C ARG A 182 -18.70 8.24 -23.99
N TYR A 183 -18.39 9.51 -23.78
CA TYR A 183 -19.30 10.47 -23.19
C TYR A 183 -19.25 11.74 -24.03
N GLU A 184 -20.41 12.14 -24.55
CA GLU A 184 -20.53 13.23 -25.53
C GLU A 184 -19.58 13.04 -26.74
N GLU A 185 -18.63 13.97 -26.95
CA GLU A 185 -17.64 13.92 -28.04
C GLU A 185 -16.28 13.35 -27.57
N GLU A 186 -16.13 13.05 -26.29
CA GLU A 186 -14.88 12.60 -25.69
C GLU A 186 -14.83 11.07 -25.51
N SER A 187 -13.63 10.52 -25.62
CA SER A 187 -13.36 9.08 -25.49
C SER A 187 -12.25 8.83 -24.49
N TYR A 188 -12.52 7.94 -23.55
CA TYR A 188 -11.59 7.54 -22.51
C TYR A 188 -11.28 6.05 -22.66
N THR A 189 -10.03 5.66 -22.39
CA THR A 189 -9.62 4.27 -22.53
C THR A 189 -9.08 3.72 -21.22
N LYS A 190 -9.37 2.45 -20.97
CA LYS A 190 -8.89 1.72 -19.80
C LYS A 190 -8.44 0.32 -20.18
N GLU A 191 -7.22 0.00 -19.79
CA GLU A 191 -6.69 -1.35 -19.89
C GLU A 191 -7.36 -2.30 -18.87
N LEU A 192 -7.68 -3.50 -19.35
CA LEU A 192 -8.27 -4.61 -18.64
C LEU A 192 -7.40 -5.86 -18.86
N ILE A 193 -7.03 -6.54 -17.78
CA ILE A 193 -6.32 -7.83 -17.85
C ILE A 193 -7.20 -8.88 -17.16
N ILE A 194 -7.50 -9.96 -17.87
CA ILE A 194 -8.20 -11.14 -17.37
C ILE A 194 -7.21 -12.30 -17.38
N THR A 195 -6.90 -12.86 -16.22
CA THR A 195 -5.86 -13.89 -16.09
C THR A 195 -6.02 -14.71 -14.81
N ASP A 196 -5.50 -15.94 -14.82
CA ASP A 196 -5.35 -16.77 -13.62
C ASP A 196 -4.04 -16.45 -12.85
N GLU A 197 -3.14 -15.70 -13.48
CA GLU A 197 -1.90 -15.27 -12.86
C GLU A 197 -2.13 -14.07 -11.90
N ARG A 198 -1.18 -13.81 -11.00
CA ARG A 198 -1.29 -12.67 -10.07
C ARG A 198 -0.83 -11.39 -10.74
N GLU A 199 -1.62 -10.95 -11.72
CA GLU A 199 -1.39 -9.76 -12.53
C GLU A 199 -2.71 -9.05 -12.81
N TYR A 200 -2.69 -7.72 -12.82
CA TYR A 200 -3.84 -6.90 -13.15
C TYR A 200 -3.39 -5.51 -13.60
N ALA A 201 -4.10 -4.91 -14.54
CA ALA A 201 -3.96 -3.49 -14.84
C ALA A 201 -4.45 -2.65 -13.65
N GLU A 202 -3.94 -1.43 -13.50
CA GLU A 202 -4.32 -0.54 -12.38
C GLU A 202 -5.86 -0.43 -12.26
N PRO A 203 -6.48 -0.87 -11.16
CA PRO A 203 -7.95 -0.94 -11.10
C PRO A 203 -8.64 0.42 -11.13
N GLU A 204 -7.94 1.52 -10.83
CA GLU A 204 -8.49 2.88 -10.84
C GLU A 204 -7.59 3.80 -11.67
N LEU A 205 -8.16 4.39 -12.72
CA LEU A 205 -7.57 5.48 -13.48
C LEU A 205 -8.25 6.79 -13.09
N LYS A 206 -7.52 7.67 -12.39
CA LYS A 206 -8.01 9.03 -12.14
C LYS A 206 -7.87 9.87 -13.39
N VAL A 207 -8.98 10.43 -13.83
CA VAL A 207 -9.04 11.35 -14.97
C VAL A 207 -8.91 12.76 -14.40
N LYS A 208 -8.11 13.61 -15.05
CA LYS A 208 -7.94 15.03 -14.66
C LYS A 208 -8.75 15.89 -15.60
N ASP A 209 -10.05 15.63 -15.60
CA ASP A 209 -11.04 16.27 -16.45
C ASP A 209 -12.08 16.96 -15.55
N ASP A 210 -12.78 17.96 -16.07
CA ASP A 210 -13.77 18.73 -15.31
C ASP A 210 -15.08 17.95 -15.11
N GLU A 211 -15.34 16.93 -15.94
CA GLU A 211 -16.58 16.14 -15.92
C GLU A 211 -16.34 14.71 -15.45
N VAL A 212 -15.25 14.08 -15.89
CA VAL A 212 -14.92 12.70 -15.52
C VAL A 212 -13.88 12.66 -14.40
N ASN A 213 -14.25 12.03 -13.29
CA ASN A 213 -13.42 11.90 -12.10
C ASN A 213 -12.46 10.71 -12.19
N ALA A 214 -13.00 9.53 -12.50
CA ALA A 214 -12.22 8.30 -12.54
C ALA A 214 -12.92 7.21 -13.36
N ILE A 215 -12.12 6.25 -13.83
CA ILE A 215 -12.61 4.99 -14.40
C ILE A 215 -12.08 3.86 -13.54
N ARG A 216 -12.97 2.96 -13.11
CA ARG A 216 -12.67 1.86 -12.19
C ARG A 216 -13.06 0.51 -12.76
N ILE A 217 -12.18 -0.46 -12.57
CA ILE A 217 -12.42 -1.88 -12.77
C ILE A 217 -12.61 -2.54 -11.40
N GLY A 218 -13.61 -3.41 -11.28
CA GLY A 218 -14.09 -4.00 -10.05
C GLY A 218 -13.22 -5.12 -9.46
N ASN A 219 -11.89 -4.97 -9.46
CA ASN A 219 -11.00 -5.92 -8.81
C ASN A 219 -11.25 -5.98 -7.30
N LYS A 220 -11.34 -7.20 -6.75
CA LYS A 220 -11.56 -7.40 -5.31
C LYS A 220 -10.28 -7.11 -4.52
N PRO A 221 -10.32 -6.39 -3.39
CA PRO A 221 -9.13 -6.16 -2.57
C PRO A 221 -8.53 -7.48 -2.05
N LEU A 222 -7.20 -7.61 -2.11
CA LEU A 222 -6.49 -8.78 -1.59
C LEU A 222 -6.43 -8.74 -0.06
N LYS A 223 -6.95 -9.79 0.58
CA LYS A 223 -6.94 -9.98 2.04
C LYS A 223 -6.20 -11.26 2.40
N PRO A 224 -4.86 -11.22 2.53
CA PRO A 224 -4.05 -12.43 2.68
C PRO A 224 -4.15 -13.07 4.07
N LEU A 225 -4.55 -12.32 5.09
CA LEU A 225 -4.66 -12.80 6.46
C LEU A 225 -6.12 -12.83 6.90
N ASP A 226 -6.62 -14.03 7.18
CA ASP A 226 -7.95 -14.27 7.73
C ASP A 226 -7.81 -14.77 9.17
N LEU A 227 -8.36 -14.00 10.12
CA LEU A 227 -8.38 -14.33 11.55
C LEU A 227 -9.81 -14.75 12.00
N GLY A 228 -10.63 -15.22 11.08
CA GLY A 228 -12.01 -15.65 11.29
C GLY A 228 -12.99 -14.48 11.30
N PHE A 229 -12.88 -13.60 12.29
CA PHE A 229 -13.77 -12.44 12.40
C PHE A 229 -13.28 -11.24 11.58
N TRP A 230 -11.96 -11.14 11.37
CA TRP A 230 -11.31 -10.00 10.73
C TRP A 230 -10.48 -10.48 9.55
N GLN A 231 -10.76 -9.93 8.38
CA GLN A 231 -9.96 -10.13 7.18
C GLN A 231 -9.10 -8.89 6.94
N ILE A 232 -7.80 -9.08 6.94
CA ILE A 232 -6.84 -7.97 6.92
C ILE A 232 -6.20 -7.90 5.54
N GLY A 233 -6.17 -6.69 4.97
CA GLY A 233 -5.49 -6.43 3.70
C GLY A 233 -3.97 -6.65 3.78
N TRP A 234 -3.29 -6.61 2.63
CA TRP A 234 -1.84 -6.82 2.56
C TRP A 234 -1.05 -5.88 3.49
N LEU A 235 -1.45 -4.60 3.56
CA LEU A 235 -0.76 -3.59 4.38
C LEU A 235 -0.83 -3.92 5.88
N GLY A 236 -2.03 -4.27 6.37
CA GLY A 236 -2.20 -4.64 7.78
C GLY A 236 -1.47 -5.94 8.13
N THR A 237 -1.50 -6.92 7.21
CA THR A 237 -0.74 -8.17 7.34
C THR A 237 0.76 -7.89 7.42
N TYR A 238 1.26 -6.99 6.58
CA TYR A 238 2.65 -6.54 6.63
C TYR A 238 3.00 -5.90 7.98
N ILE A 239 2.12 -5.05 8.53
CA ILE A 239 2.37 -4.37 9.82
C ILE A 239 2.53 -5.41 10.94
N ILE A 240 1.65 -6.41 11.00
CA ILE A 240 1.71 -7.47 12.01
C ILE A 240 3.04 -8.23 11.90
N PHE A 241 3.38 -8.72 10.71
CA PHE A 241 4.62 -9.47 10.51
C PHE A 241 5.87 -8.62 10.74
N SER A 242 5.88 -7.36 10.30
CA SER A 242 7.05 -6.49 10.47
C SER A 242 7.34 -6.18 11.93
N ILE A 243 6.32 -6.05 12.80
CA ILE A 243 6.53 -5.89 14.24
C ILE A 243 7.24 -7.13 14.82
N ILE A 244 6.75 -8.34 14.50
CA ILE A 244 7.31 -9.60 14.98
C ILE A 244 8.75 -9.76 14.49
N PHE A 245 8.98 -9.63 13.19
CA PHE A 245 10.32 -9.77 12.60
C PHE A 245 11.28 -8.69 13.12
N SER A 246 10.83 -7.44 13.24
CA SER A 246 11.69 -6.37 13.77
C SER A 246 12.13 -6.65 15.20
N GLN A 247 11.26 -7.16 16.06
CA GLN A 247 11.63 -7.54 17.43
C GLN A 247 12.67 -8.67 17.45
N VAL A 248 12.44 -9.72 16.66
CA VAL A 248 13.37 -10.87 16.56
C VAL A 248 14.72 -10.41 16.00
N LEU A 249 14.73 -9.69 14.88
CA LEU A 249 15.94 -9.23 14.21
C LEU A 249 16.76 -8.26 15.06
N ARG A 250 16.12 -7.31 15.77
CA ARG A 250 16.86 -6.41 16.68
C ARG A 250 17.56 -7.19 17.78
N LYS A 251 16.91 -8.21 18.35
CA LYS A 251 17.52 -9.07 19.37
C LYS A 251 18.69 -9.87 18.81
N LEU A 252 18.53 -10.49 17.64
CA LEU A 252 19.58 -11.28 16.98
C LEU A 252 20.79 -10.42 16.59
N LEU A 253 20.54 -9.22 16.05
CA LEU A 253 21.57 -8.32 15.53
C LEU A 253 22.11 -7.34 16.58
N LYS A 254 21.66 -7.45 17.85
CA LYS A 254 22.02 -6.57 18.97
C LYS A 254 21.84 -5.08 18.63
N VAL A 255 20.69 -4.75 18.04
CA VAL A 255 20.31 -3.38 17.70
C VAL A 255 19.51 -2.80 18.84
N HIS A 256 19.95 -1.65 19.37
CA HIS A 256 19.50 -1.14 20.65
C HIS A 256 18.40 -0.11 20.60
#